data_AF-A0A1Y3BM60-F1
#
_entry.id   AF-A0A1Y3BM60-F1
#
_cell.length_a   1.000
_cell.length_b   1.000
_cell.length_c   1.000
_cell.angle_alpha   90.00
_cell.angle_beta   90.00
_cell.angle_gamma   90.00
#
_symmetry.space_group_name_H-M   'P 1'
#
loop_
_entity.id
_entity.type
_entity.pdbx_description
1 polymer ?
#
loop_
_entity_poly.entity_id
_entity_poly.type
_entity_poly.pdbx_seq_one_letter_code
_entity_poly.pdbx_strand_id
1 'polypeptide(L)'
;MRMLYFRRKNSTLYPKADGKRYLNSGGFIGFAPDIYAITNLANDINDDDDDQLFYTKIYLEQKYREKIGIQLDRNSLLFQNLNGEINDVEIRFSSNPNDDLDAFLYNKLTRTYPIIVHGNGASKIPLNSLGNYLAKSWHPSIGCQSCNDDKRINLSVSIDHNDYPHVLMAIIIVKPTPFFPEFLDYLTSLEYYKNRITIFIQSTTDYHNEQIEIFRKQFRNYYRDIRYSYENNEQTKEWQLRNNYL
;
A
#
# COMPACT_ATOMS: atom_id res chain seq x y z
N MET A 1 26.46 7.77 12.00
CA MET A 1 25.50 6.68 11.70
C MET A 1 24.35 6.71 12.69
N ARG A 2 23.08 6.51 12.28
CA ARG A 2 21.91 6.55 13.15
C ARG A 2 20.85 5.52 12.69
N MET A 3 20.24 4.74 13.60
CA MET A 3 19.41 3.53 13.33
C MET A 3 18.43 3.21 14.48
N LEU A 4 17.22 2.61 14.28
CA LEU A 4 16.26 2.31 15.42
C LEU A 4 15.22 1.12 15.41
N TYR A 5 15.31 0.08 16.29
CA TYR A 5 14.35 -1.07 16.56
C TYR A 5 14.83 -2.09 17.65
N PHE A 6 13.96 -3.03 18.02
CA PHE A 6 13.80 -3.60 19.35
C PHE A 6 13.91 -5.14 19.34
N ARG A 7 14.91 -5.71 20.03
CA ARG A 7 14.88 -7.11 20.51
C ARG A 7 15.30 -7.14 21.99
N ARG A 8 14.34 -7.48 22.87
CA ARG A 8 14.45 -7.37 24.35
C ARG A 8 15.65 -8.12 24.98
N LYS A 9 16.17 -9.16 24.31
CA LYS A 9 17.22 -10.04 24.87
C LYS A 9 18.52 -9.32 25.24
N ASN A 10 18.83 -8.17 24.63
CA ASN A 10 20.06 -7.42 24.89
C ASN A 10 19.81 -6.01 25.45
N SER A 11 18.60 -5.74 25.98
CA SER A 11 18.19 -4.38 26.36
C SER A 11 19.04 -3.74 27.46
N THR A 12 19.68 -4.52 28.32
CA THR A 12 20.58 -4.04 29.38
C THR A 12 21.93 -3.56 28.86
N LEU A 13 22.41 -4.12 27.75
CA LEU A 13 23.72 -3.81 27.14
C LEU A 13 23.73 -2.47 26.39
N TYR A 14 22.55 -1.98 25.99
CA TYR A 14 22.44 -0.66 25.36
C TYR A 14 22.82 0.44 26.35
N PRO A 15 23.56 1.49 25.93
CA PRO A 15 23.77 2.67 26.76
C PRO A 15 22.44 3.26 27.25
N LYS A 16 22.42 3.82 28.46
CA LYS A 16 21.29 4.62 28.92
C LYS A 16 21.18 5.88 28.05
N ALA A 17 19.94 6.28 27.79
CA ALA A 17 19.61 7.29 26.80
C ALA A 17 18.25 7.90 27.10
N ASP A 18 18.15 9.21 26.92
CA ASP A 18 16.86 9.86 26.73
C ASP A 18 16.40 9.65 25.28
N GLY A 19 15.09 9.50 25.10
CA GLY A 19 14.49 9.16 23.81
C GLY A 19 14.66 7.68 23.46
N LYS A 20 14.68 7.38 22.16
CA LYS A 20 14.66 6.00 21.70
C LYS A 20 16.03 5.33 21.85
N ARG A 21 16.03 4.11 22.38
CA ARG A 21 17.26 3.47 22.89
C ARG A 21 17.88 2.41 21.98
N TYR A 22 17.11 1.75 21.12
CA TYR A 22 17.52 0.52 20.46
C TYR A 22 17.78 0.72 18.96
N LEU A 23 18.59 -0.10 18.30
CA LEU A 23 19.04 0.06 16.89
C LEU A 23 18.09 -0.58 15.86
N ASN A 24 17.91 -0.06 14.63
CA ASN A 24 17.45 -0.82 13.45
C ASN A 24 18.19 -0.61 12.18
N SER A 25 18.39 -1.77 11.57
CA SER A 25 19.04 -1.95 10.30
C SER A 25 18.21 -1.44 9.13
N GLY A 26 16.91 -1.19 9.30
CA GLY A 26 16.02 -0.72 8.24
C GLY A 26 16.38 0.63 7.63
N GLY A 27 17.22 1.43 8.29
CA GLY A 27 17.77 2.65 7.69
C GLY A 27 18.96 3.21 8.45
N PHE A 28 20.03 3.56 7.72
CA PHE A 28 21.22 4.22 8.24
C PHE A 28 21.93 5.09 7.21
N ILE A 29 22.73 6.01 7.71
CA ILE A 29 23.56 6.91 6.89
C ILE A 29 24.94 7.10 7.55
N GLY A 30 25.99 7.20 6.76
CA GLY A 30 27.37 7.38 7.24
C GLY A 30 28.33 7.55 6.07
N PHE A 31 29.61 7.81 6.38
CA PHE A 31 30.62 7.86 5.35
C PHE A 31 30.85 6.46 4.77
N ALA A 32 31.09 6.37 3.47
CA ALA A 32 31.29 5.10 2.79
C ALA A 32 32.39 4.23 3.43
N PRO A 33 33.57 4.76 3.83
CA PRO A 33 34.58 3.97 4.53
C PRO A 33 34.09 3.35 5.85
N ASP A 34 33.25 4.06 6.61
CA ASP A 34 32.72 3.58 7.89
C ASP A 34 31.68 2.47 7.67
N ILE A 35 30.78 2.65 6.70
CA ILE A 35 29.78 1.62 6.33
C ILE A 35 30.49 0.37 5.80
N TYR A 36 31.51 0.55 4.96
CA TYR A 36 32.32 -0.55 4.45
C TYR A 36 33.06 -1.29 5.58
N ALA A 37 33.63 -0.55 6.54
CA ALA A 37 34.28 -1.15 7.70
C ALA A 37 33.32 -1.99 8.56
N ILE A 38 32.06 -1.55 8.72
CA ILE A 38 31.03 -2.31 9.45
C ILE A 38 30.61 -3.56 8.69
N THR A 39 30.33 -3.43 7.39
CA THR A 39 29.86 -4.54 6.55
C THR A 39 30.92 -5.62 6.38
N ASN A 40 32.22 -5.27 6.36
CA ASN A 40 33.32 -6.25 6.36
C ASN A 40 33.50 -7.02 7.68
N LEU A 41 32.73 -6.72 8.74
CA LEU A 41 32.70 -7.56 9.94
C LEU A 41 31.78 -8.78 9.77
N ALA A 42 31.02 -8.85 8.67
CA ALA A 42 30.11 -9.94 8.34
C ALA A 42 30.84 -11.16 7.73
N ASN A 43 31.79 -11.74 8.45
CA ASN A 43 32.59 -12.85 7.91
C ASN A 43 31.86 -14.22 7.92
N ASP A 44 30.82 -14.38 8.74
CA ASP A 44 30.07 -15.64 8.91
C ASP A 44 28.56 -15.36 9.06
N ILE A 45 27.93 -14.86 7.99
CA ILE A 45 26.48 -14.54 7.97
C ILE A 45 25.85 -15.20 6.75
N ASN A 46 24.78 -15.96 6.98
CA ASN A 46 23.98 -16.58 5.92
C ASN A 46 22.95 -15.59 5.35
N ASP A 47 22.43 -15.88 4.16
CA ASP A 47 21.44 -15.02 3.48
C ASP A 47 20.14 -14.84 4.29
N ASP A 48 19.79 -15.79 5.16
CA ASP A 48 18.60 -15.78 6.00
C ASP A 48 18.85 -15.31 7.45
N ASP A 49 20.09 -14.92 7.77
CA ASP A 49 20.42 -14.40 9.10
C ASP A 49 19.83 -12.99 9.32
N ASP A 50 19.55 -12.72 10.60
CA ASP A 50 18.92 -11.48 11.08
C ASP A 50 19.92 -10.30 10.98
N ASP A 51 19.78 -9.50 9.92
CA ASP A 51 20.55 -8.27 9.66
C ASP A 51 20.52 -7.32 10.87
N GLN A 52 19.34 -7.15 11.45
CA GLN A 52 19.10 -6.36 12.65
C GLN A 52 19.94 -6.87 13.84
N LEU A 53 20.05 -8.18 14.02
CA LEU A 53 20.90 -8.79 15.06
C LEU A 53 22.39 -8.53 14.78
N PHE A 54 22.83 -8.63 13.52
CA PHE A 54 24.21 -8.33 13.13
C PHE A 54 24.61 -6.90 13.51
N TYR A 55 23.87 -5.90 13.04
CA TYR A 55 24.17 -4.50 13.35
C TYR A 55 24.03 -4.19 14.85
N THR A 56 23.09 -4.86 15.54
CA THR A 56 22.94 -4.73 17.00
C THR A 56 24.18 -5.20 17.74
N LYS A 57 24.73 -6.37 17.39
CA LYS A 57 25.95 -6.89 18.03
C LYS A 57 27.11 -5.90 17.87
N ILE A 58 27.31 -5.37 16.66
CA ILE A 58 28.37 -4.38 16.39
C ILE A 58 28.18 -3.10 17.21
N TYR A 59 26.95 -2.57 17.31
CA TYR A 59 26.69 -1.35 18.08
C TYR A 59 26.87 -1.54 19.60
N LEU A 60 26.60 -2.73 20.10
CA LEU A 60 26.76 -3.06 21.52
C LEU A 60 28.24 -3.17 21.92
N GLU A 61 29.11 -3.57 21.00
CA GLU A 61 30.55 -3.59 21.20
C GLU A 61 31.13 -2.16 21.25
N GLN A 62 31.49 -1.72 22.46
CA GLN A 62 32.00 -0.36 22.71
C GLN A 62 33.19 -0.01 21.80
N LYS A 63 34.10 -0.97 21.56
CA LYS A 63 35.25 -0.81 20.67
C LYS A 63 34.84 -0.36 19.27
N TYR A 64 33.83 -0.98 18.66
CA TYR A 64 33.36 -0.61 17.32
C TYR A 64 32.58 0.69 17.34
N ARG A 65 31.72 0.86 18.36
CA ARG A 65 30.92 2.09 18.52
C ARG A 65 31.78 3.34 18.64
N GLU A 66 32.85 3.29 19.44
CA GLU A 66 33.75 4.43 19.64
C GLU A 66 34.70 4.63 18.46
N LYS A 67 35.30 3.55 17.94
CA LYS A 67 36.25 3.65 16.82
C LYS A 67 35.60 4.20 15.54
N ILE A 68 34.37 3.77 15.26
CA ILE A 68 33.64 4.14 14.02
C ILE A 68 32.71 5.34 14.26
N GLY A 69 32.44 5.71 15.52
CA GLY A 69 31.52 6.81 15.84
C GLY A 69 30.05 6.47 15.55
N ILE A 70 29.62 5.25 15.86
CA ILE A 70 28.24 4.80 15.63
C ILE A 70 27.31 5.47 16.66
N GLN A 71 26.21 6.06 16.19
CA GLN A 71 25.19 6.71 17.03
C GLN A 71 23.79 6.17 16.67
N LEU A 72 22.76 6.58 17.42
CA LEU A 72 21.35 6.26 17.14
C LEU A 72 20.55 7.55 16.97
N ASP A 73 19.50 7.53 16.14
CA ASP A 73 18.66 8.71 15.90
C ASP A 73 17.58 8.84 16.97
N ARG A 74 18.00 9.08 18.20
CA ARG A 74 17.14 8.93 19.39
C ARG A 74 15.87 9.78 19.36
N ASN A 75 15.89 10.88 18.61
CA ASN A 75 14.82 11.87 18.55
C ASN A 75 14.12 11.89 17.18
N SER A 76 14.33 10.90 16.31
CA SER A 76 13.74 10.88 14.95
C SER A 76 14.03 12.16 14.15
N LEU A 77 15.26 12.66 14.16
CA LEU A 77 15.63 13.81 13.35
C LEU A 77 15.71 13.43 11.86
N LEU A 78 16.12 12.20 11.57
CA LEU A 78 16.26 11.66 10.23
C LEU A 78 15.31 10.50 9.99
N PHE A 79 15.18 9.57 10.94
CA PHE A 79 14.47 8.30 10.76
C PHE A 79 13.26 8.19 11.69
N GLN A 80 12.08 8.03 11.12
CA GLN A 80 10.86 7.67 11.83
C GLN A 80 10.50 6.20 11.57
N ASN A 81 10.77 5.35 12.54
CA ASN A 81 10.23 4.00 12.57
C ASN A 81 8.81 4.03 13.14
N LEU A 82 7.84 3.43 12.45
CA LEU A 82 6.42 3.54 12.82
C LEU A 82 5.96 2.48 13.83
N ASN A 83 6.62 1.31 13.91
CA ASN A 83 6.16 0.25 14.81
C ASN A 83 6.21 0.70 16.27
N GLY A 84 5.03 0.80 16.91
CA GLY A 84 4.89 1.29 18.28
C GLY A 84 4.84 2.81 18.44
N GLU A 85 4.90 3.59 17.35
CA GLU A 85 5.00 5.05 17.38
C GLU A 85 4.01 5.78 16.44
N ILE A 86 3.05 5.07 15.86
CA ILE A 86 2.05 5.65 14.94
C ILE A 86 1.30 6.82 15.58
N ASN A 87 1.00 6.73 16.88
CA ASN A 87 0.26 7.76 17.61
C ASN A 87 1.09 9.03 17.86
N ASP A 88 2.41 8.96 17.72
CA ASP A 88 3.32 10.07 17.97
C ASP A 88 3.52 10.96 16.73
N VAL A 89 3.01 10.54 15.58
CA VAL A 89 3.18 11.26 14.31
C VAL A 89 1.88 11.85 13.77
N GLU A 90 2.01 12.92 13.00
CA GLU A 90 0.91 13.54 12.25
C GLU A 90 1.43 14.12 10.93
N ILE A 91 0.54 14.32 9.96
CA ILE A 91 0.88 15.01 8.72
C ILE A 91 0.69 16.50 8.93
N ARG A 92 1.65 17.29 8.45
CA ARG A 92 1.56 18.75 8.35
C ARG A 92 1.81 19.17 6.91
N PHE A 93 1.14 20.22 6.48
CA PHE A 93 1.27 20.75 5.13
C PHE A 93 2.06 22.05 5.16
N SER A 94 2.85 22.30 4.12
CA SER A 94 3.41 23.64 3.88
C SER A 94 2.29 24.67 3.78
N SER A 95 2.38 25.74 4.58
CA SER A 95 1.34 26.79 4.59
C SER A 95 1.63 27.94 3.63
N ASN A 96 2.88 28.13 3.23
CA ASN A 96 3.32 29.25 2.40
C ASN A 96 3.23 28.85 0.92
N PRO A 97 2.48 29.60 0.08
CA PRO A 97 2.39 29.31 -1.36
C PRO A 97 3.70 29.43 -2.12
N ASN A 98 4.69 30.14 -1.55
CA ASN A 98 6.02 30.29 -2.14
C ASN A 98 6.98 29.14 -1.74
N ASP A 99 6.59 28.30 -0.78
CA ASP A 99 7.35 27.10 -0.44
C ASP A 99 6.99 25.97 -1.42
N ASP A 100 7.84 24.95 -1.47
CA ASP A 100 7.53 23.71 -2.16
C ASP A 100 6.28 23.08 -1.50
N LEU A 101 5.19 22.96 -2.26
CA LEU A 101 3.90 22.49 -1.75
C LEU A 101 4.00 20.99 -1.43
N ASP A 102 4.21 20.68 -0.16
CA ASP A 102 4.47 19.32 0.30
C ASP A 102 3.80 19.02 1.65
N ALA A 103 3.67 17.72 1.93
CA ALA A 103 3.23 17.18 3.19
C ALA A 103 4.43 16.57 3.92
N PHE A 104 4.60 16.97 5.18
CA PHE A 104 5.67 16.53 6.06
C PHE A 104 5.10 15.66 7.18
N LEU A 105 5.85 14.63 7.57
CA LEU A 105 5.58 13.90 8.79
C LEU A 105 6.17 14.69 9.96
N TYR A 106 5.38 14.96 10.98
CA TYR A 106 5.81 15.62 12.21
C TYR A 106 5.72 14.65 13.38
N ASN A 107 6.82 14.44 14.10
CA ASN A 107 6.82 13.69 15.34
C ASN A 107 6.51 14.65 16.51
N LYS A 108 5.35 14.49 17.13
CA LYS A 108 4.84 15.33 18.22
C LYS A 108 5.65 15.18 19.51
N LEU A 109 6.17 13.97 19.77
CA LEU A 109 6.91 13.66 20.98
C LEU A 109 8.30 14.32 20.97
N THR A 110 9.00 14.23 19.85
CA THR A 110 10.37 14.76 19.70
C THR A 110 10.41 16.15 19.07
N ARG A 111 9.27 16.63 18.54
CA ARG A 111 9.11 17.90 17.83
C ARG A 111 10.04 18.03 16.61
N THR A 112 10.15 16.95 15.85
CA THR A 112 11.01 16.86 14.66
C THR A 112 10.20 16.61 13.39
N TYR A 113 10.82 16.87 12.24
CA TYR A 113 10.33 16.52 10.92
C TYR A 113 11.27 15.46 10.32
N PRO A 114 11.02 14.16 10.55
CA PRO A 114 11.84 13.08 10.04
C PRO A 114 11.85 13.07 8.51
N ILE A 115 13.00 12.75 7.92
CA ILE A 115 13.18 12.72 6.46
C ILE A 115 12.78 11.35 5.90
N ILE A 116 13.07 10.28 6.63
CA ILE A 116 12.84 8.90 6.23
C ILE A 116 11.76 8.31 7.12
N VAL A 117 10.68 7.85 6.51
CA VAL A 117 9.58 7.16 7.20
C VAL A 117 9.66 5.68 6.89
N HIS A 118 9.85 4.86 7.91
CA HIS A 118 10.00 3.42 7.78
C HIS A 118 8.85 2.69 8.49
N GLY A 119 7.98 2.06 7.69
CA GLY A 119 6.91 1.19 8.18
C GLY A 119 7.43 -0.18 8.61
N ASN A 120 8.27 -0.26 9.64
CA ASN A 120 8.81 -1.51 10.17
C ASN A 120 7.73 -2.37 10.86
N GLY A 121 7.93 -3.69 10.93
CA GLY A 121 6.98 -4.60 11.62
C GLY A 121 5.54 -4.48 11.12
N ALA A 122 4.58 -4.44 12.04
CA ALA A 122 3.14 -4.39 11.77
C ALA A 122 2.60 -2.98 11.45
N SER A 123 3.38 -2.15 10.74
CA SER A 123 3.02 -0.76 10.43
C SER A 123 2.94 -0.43 8.93
N LYS A 124 2.83 -1.47 8.08
CA LYS A 124 2.71 -1.32 6.61
C LYS A 124 1.45 -0.57 6.17
N ILE A 125 0.30 -0.89 6.78
CA ILE A 125 -0.97 -0.20 6.47
C ILE A 125 -0.93 1.30 6.88
N PRO A 126 -0.46 1.66 8.09
CA PRO A 126 -0.17 3.05 8.44
C PRO A 126 0.76 3.75 7.46
N LEU A 127 1.85 3.09 7.03
CA LEU A 127 2.77 3.66 6.03
C LEU A 127 2.05 3.93 4.71
N ASN A 128 1.24 3.00 4.21
CA ASN A 128 0.45 3.20 2.99
C ASN A 128 -0.49 4.40 3.11
N SER A 129 -1.12 4.58 4.28
CA SER A 129 -1.98 5.74 4.55
C SER A 129 -1.19 7.06 4.50
N LEU A 130 -0.03 7.12 5.15
CA LEU A 130 0.85 8.29 5.11
C LEU A 130 1.37 8.55 3.69
N GLY A 131 1.68 7.50 2.93
CA GLY A 131 2.16 7.57 1.55
C GLY A 131 1.17 8.21 0.57
N ASN A 132 -0.13 8.28 0.90
CA ASN A 132 -1.10 9.03 0.10
C ASN A 132 -0.84 10.56 0.12
N TYR A 133 -0.07 11.05 1.09
CA TYR A 133 0.16 12.48 1.31
C TYR A 133 1.64 12.85 1.13
N LEU A 134 2.52 12.10 1.80
CA LEU A 134 3.95 12.39 1.86
C LEU A 134 4.63 12.31 0.48
N ALA A 135 5.81 12.90 0.37
CA ALA A 135 6.63 12.93 -0.85
C ALA A 135 5.86 13.54 -2.03
N LYS A 136 5.18 14.66 -1.79
CA LYS A 136 4.38 15.41 -2.77
C LYS A 136 3.22 14.63 -3.38
N SER A 137 2.77 13.56 -2.74
CA SER A 137 1.67 12.73 -3.28
C SER A 137 0.34 13.50 -3.27
N TRP A 138 0.07 14.25 -2.21
CA TRP A 138 -1.13 15.07 -2.10
C TRP A 138 -0.92 16.30 -1.21
N HIS A 139 -1.46 17.44 -1.61
CA HIS A 139 -1.49 18.66 -0.81
C HIS A 139 -2.82 19.41 -1.00
N PRO A 140 -3.41 20.06 0.04
CA PRO A 140 -4.73 20.70 -0.06
C PRO A 140 -4.89 21.68 -1.22
N SER A 141 -3.83 22.43 -1.56
CA SER A 141 -3.84 23.45 -2.61
C SER A 141 -3.71 22.91 -4.03
N ILE A 142 -3.10 21.74 -4.23
CA ILE A 142 -2.79 21.18 -5.56
C ILE A 142 -3.41 19.80 -5.79
N GLY A 143 -4.05 19.23 -4.78
CA GLY A 143 -4.64 17.90 -4.82
C GLY A 143 -3.62 16.79 -4.97
N CYS A 144 -4.08 15.66 -5.50
CA CYS A 144 -3.28 14.46 -5.73
C CYS A 144 -2.43 14.61 -6.99
N GLN A 145 -1.12 14.44 -6.86
CA GLN A 145 -0.20 14.63 -7.99
C GLN A 145 -0.18 13.43 -8.94
N SER A 146 -0.32 12.20 -8.42
CA SER A 146 -0.35 10.98 -9.25
C SER A 146 -1.73 10.60 -9.78
N CYS A 147 -2.77 11.34 -9.40
CA CYS A 147 -4.13 11.00 -9.81
C CYS A 147 -4.43 11.39 -11.26
N ASN A 148 -3.64 12.26 -11.87
CA ASN A 148 -3.79 12.62 -13.28
C ASN A 148 -2.59 12.16 -14.11
N ASP A 149 -1.81 11.20 -13.61
CA ASP A 149 -0.65 10.67 -14.33
C ASP A 149 -1.05 10.18 -15.73
N ASP A 150 -0.24 10.56 -16.74
CA ASP A 150 -0.38 10.19 -18.16
C ASP A 150 -0.35 8.67 -18.42
N LYS A 151 -0.07 7.86 -17.39
CA LYS A 151 -0.11 6.40 -17.41
C LYS A 151 -1.54 5.83 -17.32
N ARG A 152 -2.54 6.66 -17.03
CA ARG A 152 -3.94 6.21 -17.06
C ARG A 152 -4.39 6.03 -18.50
N ILE A 153 -5.20 4.99 -18.72
CA ILE A 153 -5.82 4.76 -20.03
C ILE A 153 -6.82 5.89 -20.28
N ASN A 154 -6.45 6.81 -21.17
CA ASN A 154 -7.32 7.91 -21.55
C ASN A 154 -8.22 7.51 -22.72
N LEU A 155 -9.44 7.08 -22.40
CA LEU A 155 -10.44 6.66 -23.39
C LEU A 155 -10.96 7.82 -24.26
N SER A 156 -10.75 9.08 -23.85
CA SER A 156 -11.20 10.25 -24.63
C SER A 156 -10.31 10.56 -25.83
N VAL A 157 -9.09 10.00 -25.88
CA VAL A 157 -8.11 10.23 -26.95
C VAL A 157 -8.19 9.15 -28.04
N SER A 158 -8.68 7.95 -27.71
CA SER A 158 -8.86 6.85 -28.65
C SER A 158 -10.06 7.11 -29.58
N ILE A 159 -9.77 7.36 -30.85
CA ILE A 159 -10.79 7.60 -31.90
C ILE A 159 -11.39 6.27 -32.38
N ASP A 160 -10.60 5.18 -32.40
CA ASP A 160 -11.08 3.84 -32.76
C ASP A 160 -11.57 3.07 -31.52
N HIS A 161 -12.80 2.54 -31.62
CA HIS A 161 -13.44 1.71 -30.62
C HIS A 161 -12.69 0.39 -30.39
N ASN A 162 -11.89 -0.05 -31.36
CA ASN A 162 -11.05 -1.24 -31.25
C ASN A 162 -9.88 -1.07 -30.27
N ASP A 163 -9.46 0.16 -30.01
CA ASP A 163 -8.34 0.49 -29.11
C ASP A 163 -8.75 0.42 -27.63
N TYR A 164 -10.06 0.40 -27.35
CA TYR A 164 -10.57 0.28 -25.99
C TYR A 164 -10.18 -1.07 -25.39
N PRO A 165 -9.66 -1.15 -24.15
CA PRO A 165 -9.37 -2.43 -23.51
C PRO A 165 -10.56 -3.39 -23.55
N HIS A 166 -10.29 -4.69 -23.62
CA HIS A 166 -11.37 -5.64 -23.34
C HIS A 166 -11.63 -5.66 -21.83
N VAL A 167 -12.90 -5.52 -21.43
CA VAL A 167 -13.33 -5.50 -20.03
C VAL A 167 -14.11 -6.77 -19.71
N LEU A 168 -13.68 -7.45 -18.66
CA LEU A 168 -14.44 -8.52 -18.03
C LEU A 168 -15.25 -7.94 -16.87
N MET A 169 -16.57 -8.08 -16.93
CA MET A 169 -17.48 -7.66 -15.87
C MET A 169 -18.09 -8.88 -15.19
N ALA A 170 -17.69 -9.13 -13.95
CA ALA A 170 -18.28 -10.17 -13.11
C ALA A 170 -19.37 -9.57 -12.21
N ILE A 171 -20.57 -10.13 -12.29
CA ILE A 171 -21.75 -9.73 -11.52
C ILE A 171 -22.14 -10.92 -10.65
N ILE A 172 -22.02 -10.76 -9.33
CA ILE A 172 -22.25 -11.84 -8.35
C ILE A 172 -23.49 -11.49 -7.52
N ILE A 173 -24.50 -12.36 -7.58
CA ILE A 173 -25.80 -12.18 -6.93
C ILE A 173 -25.93 -13.23 -5.83
N VAL A 174 -25.62 -12.83 -4.60
CA VAL A 174 -25.64 -13.76 -3.45
C VAL A 174 -26.98 -13.83 -2.72
N LYS A 175 -27.87 -12.87 -2.97
CA LYS A 175 -29.17 -12.75 -2.32
C LYS A 175 -30.17 -12.00 -3.20
N PRO A 176 -31.49 -12.19 -2.98
CA PRO A 176 -32.52 -11.37 -3.62
C PRO A 176 -32.24 -9.88 -3.37
N THR A 177 -32.07 -9.15 -4.47
CA THR A 177 -31.73 -7.73 -4.47
C THR A 177 -32.87 -6.94 -5.13
N PRO A 178 -33.47 -5.93 -4.48
CA PRO A 178 -34.54 -5.14 -5.07
C PRO A 178 -34.04 -4.31 -6.26
N PHE A 179 -34.96 -3.86 -7.11
CA PHE A 179 -34.67 -3.05 -8.30
C PHE A 179 -33.68 -3.69 -9.29
N PHE A 180 -33.72 -5.02 -9.39
CA PHE A 180 -32.82 -5.78 -10.26
C PHE A 180 -33.08 -5.56 -11.76
N PRO A 181 -34.33 -5.44 -12.25
CA PRO A 181 -34.57 -5.02 -13.63
C PRO A 181 -33.91 -3.68 -13.97
N GLU A 182 -34.02 -2.69 -13.08
CA GLU A 182 -33.41 -1.37 -13.27
C GLU A 182 -31.88 -1.43 -13.27
N PHE A 183 -31.30 -2.32 -12.46
CA PHE A 183 -29.87 -2.61 -12.50
C PHE A 183 -29.45 -3.19 -13.86
N LEU A 184 -30.21 -4.13 -14.42
CA LEU A 184 -29.93 -4.69 -15.75
C LEU A 184 -30.07 -3.64 -16.85
N ASP A 185 -31.09 -2.78 -16.77
CA ASP A 185 -31.24 -1.64 -17.69
C ASP A 185 -30.03 -0.69 -17.61
N TYR A 186 -29.49 -0.44 -16.41
CA TYR A 186 -28.29 0.36 -16.23
C TYR A 186 -27.04 -0.24 -16.89
N LEU A 187 -26.93 -1.57 -16.95
CA LEU A 187 -25.81 -2.20 -17.68
C LEU A 187 -25.83 -1.84 -19.17
N THR A 188 -27.01 -1.66 -19.75
CA THR A 188 -27.18 -1.29 -21.16
C THR A 188 -26.78 0.16 -21.44
N SER A 189 -26.90 1.04 -20.45
CA SER A 189 -26.62 2.48 -20.56
C SER A 189 -25.16 2.86 -20.28
N LEU A 190 -24.32 1.91 -19.85
CA LEU A 190 -22.90 2.16 -19.60
C LEU A 190 -22.21 2.84 -20.80
N GLU A 191 -21.48 3.93 -20.55
CA GLU A 191 -20.72 4.68 -21.54
C GLU A 191 -19.39 3.98 -21.91
N TYR A 192 -19.51 2.75 -22.41
CA TYR A 192 -18.42 1.93 -22.93
C TYR A 192 -18.92 1.09 -24.11
N TYR A 193 -18.01 0.68 -24.99
CA TYR A 193 -18.37 -0.15 -26.15
C TYR A 193 -18.77 -1.55 -25.70
N LYS A 194 -20.04 -1.90 -25.92
CA LYS A 194 -20.64 -3.15 -25.42
C LYS A 194 -19.92 -4.38 -25.99
N ASN A 195 -19.52 -4.31 -27.26
CA ASN A 195 -18.72 -5.34 -27.94
C ASN A 195 -17.29 -5.50 -27.38
N ARG A 196 -16.83 -4.60 -26.50
CA ARG A 196 -15.57 -4.69 -25.74
C ARG A 196 -15.79 -5.19 -24.29
N ILE A 197 -17.02 -5.53 -23.91
CA ILE A 197 -17.35 -6.07 -22.59
C ILE A 197 -17.78 -7.53 -22.72
N THR A 198 -17.21 -8.38 -21.86
CA THR A 198 -17.75 -9.70 -21.57
C THR A 198 -18.37 -9.69 -20.17
N ILE A 199 -19.65 -10.05 -20.07
CA ILE A 199 -20.37 -10.13 -18.80
C ILE A 199 -20.43 -11.59 -18.33
N PHE A 200 -20.07 -11.82 -17.07
CA PHE A 200 -20.32 -13.06 -16.35
C PHE A 200 -21.27 -12.79 -15.19
N ILE A 201 -22.43 -13.42 -15.21
CA ILE A 201 -23.42 -13.32 -14.14
C ILE A 201 -23.42 -14.65 -13.39
N GLN A 202 -23.16 -14.63 -12.10
CA GLN A 202 -23.33 -15.79 -11.23
C GLN A 202 -24.34 -15.47 -10.13
N SER A 203 -25.32 -16.34 -9.96
CA SER A 203 -26.35 -16.18 -8.93
C SER A 203 -26.42 -17.42 -8.03
N THR A 204 -26.55 -17.20 -6.72
CA THR A 204 -26.87 -18.25 -5.74
C THR A 204 -28.34 -18.22 -5.32
N THR A 205 -29.13 -17.33 -5.92
CA THR A 205 -30.58 -17.20 -5.69
C THR A 205 -31.31 -17.33 -7.01
N ASP A 206 -32.42 -18.05 -7.00
CA ASP A 206 -33.29 -18.27 -8.14
C ASP A 206 -34.18 -17.08 -8.48
N TYR A 207 -34.36 -16.16 -7.52
CA TYR A 207 -35.28 -15.03 -7.58
C TYR A 207 -35.09 -14.14 -8.82
N HIS A 208 -33.86 -14.06 -9.35
CA HIS A 208 -33.50 -13.20 -10.47
C HIS A 208 -33.28 -13.94 -11.79
N ASN A 209 -33.44 -15.27 -11.81
CA ASN A 209 -33.05 -16.11 -12.94
C ASN A 209 -33.81 -15.75 -14.22
N GLU A 210 -35.11 -15.49 -14.11
CA GLU A 210 -35.94 -15.11 -15.24
C GLU A 210 -35.48 -13.78 -15.85
N GLN A 211 -35.29 -12.74 -15.03
CA GLN A 211 -34.84 -11.43 -15.52
C GLN A 211 -33.44 -11.51 -16.16
N ILE A 212 -32.52 -12.30 -15.60
CA ILE A 212 -31.18 -12.51 -16.16
C ILE A 212 -31.26 -13.20 -17.52
N GLU A 213 -32.06 -14.24 -17.65
CA GLU A 213 -32.23 -14.97 -18.90
C GLU A 213 -32.88 -14.09 -19.99
N ILE A 214 -33.87 -13.27 -19.62
CA ILE A 214 -34.46 -12.27 -20.53
C ILE A 214 -33.39 -11.29 -21.02
N PHE A 215 -32.64 -10.68 -20.09
CA PHE A 215 -31.57 -9.74 -20.42
C PHE A 215 -30.51 -10.39 -21.31
N ARG A 216 -30.05 -11.61 -20.97
CA ARG A 216 -29.08 -12.35 -21.77
C ARG A 216 -29.58 -12.52 -23.20
N LYS A 217 -30.80 -13.03 -23.39
CA LYS A 217 -31.36 -13.26 -24.72
C LYS A 217 -31.51 -11.97 -25.53
N GLN A 218 -31.96 -10.89 -24.89
CA GLN A 218 -32.17 -9.60 -25.56
C GLN A 218 -30.85 -8.92 -25.94
N PHE A 219 -29.84 -8.97 -25.07
CA PHE A 219 -28.63 -8.15 -25.21
C PHE A 219 -27.39 -8.91 -25.65
N ARG A 220 -27.42 -10.26 -25.74
CA ARG A 220 -26.24 -11.10 -26.05
C ARG A 220 -25.44 -10.65 -27.28
N ASN A 221 -26.10 -10.14 -28.31
CA ASN A 221 -25.46 -9.75 -29.57
C ASN A 221 -24.81 -8.36 -29.54
N TYR A 222 -25.14 -7.52 -28.56
CA TYR A 222 -24.51 -6.20 -28.38
C TYR A 222 -23.21 -6.30 -27.60
N TYR A 223 -23.13 -7.28 -26.70
CA TYR A 223 -21.94 -7.56 -25.89
C TYR A 223 -21.03 -8.58 -26.58
N ARG A 224 -19.75 -8.60 -26.21
CA ARG A 224 -18.84 -9.65 -26.71
C ARG A 224 -19.35 -11.03 -26.29
N ASP A 225 -19.67 -11.16 -25.01
CA ASP A 225 -20.27 -12.35 -24.44
C ASP A 225 -21.09 -12.02 -23.19
N ILE A 226 -22.15 -12.78 -22.95
CA ILE A 226 -22.91 -12.74 -21.70
C ILE A 226 -23.10 -14.19 -21.28
N ARG A 227 -22.40 -14.57 -20.20
CA ARG A 227 -22.53 -15.88 -19.58
C ARG A 227 -23.30 -15.75 -18.29
N TYR A 228 -24.11 -16.75 -18.02
CA TYR A 228 -24.89 -16.82 -16.80
C TYR A 228 -24.80 -18.23 -16.23
N SER A 229 -24.48 -18.30 -14.93
CA SER A 229 -24.46 -19.52 -14.13
C SER A 229 -25.35 -19.34 -12.89
N TYR A 230 -26.11 -20.37 -12.58
CA TYR A 230 -26.88 -20.46 -11.35
C TYR A 230 -26.41 -21.68 -10.57
N GLU A 231 -26.02 -21.47 -9.32
CA GLU A 231 -25.63 -22.53 -8.40
C GLU A 231 -26.46 -22.42 -7.13
N ASN A 232 -27.39 -23.34 -6.93
CA ASN A 232 -28.15 -23.42 -5.67
C ASN A 232 -27.27 -24.06 -4.59
N ASN A 233 -26.40 -23.27 -3.98
CA ASN A 233 -25.56 -23.74 -2.88
C ASN A 233 -25.47 -22.67 -1.79
N GLU A 234 -26.30 -22.83 -0.76
CA GLU A 234 -26.36 -21.95 0.43
C GLU A 234 -25.02 -21.86 1.19
N GLN A 235 -24.07 -22.77 0.94
CA GLN A 235 -22.75 -22.77 1.58
C GLN A 235 -21.68 -22.00 0.80
N THR A 236 -21.94 -21.64 -0.46
CA THR A 236 -20.95 -20.96 -1.29
C THR A 236 -20.78 -19.51 -0.84
N LYS A 237 -19.58 -19.17 -0.38
CA LYS A 237 -19.23 -17.81 0.03
C LYS A 237 -18.86 -16.97 -1.19
N GLU A 238 -19.24 -15.70 -1.17
CA GLU A 238 -18.98 -14.72 -2.24
C GLU A 238 -17.52 -14.70 -2.71
N TRP A 239 -16.56 -14.78 -1.79
CA TRP A 239 -15.14 -14.78 -2.15
C TRP A 239 -14.70 -16.00 -2.97
N GLN A 240 -15.38 -17.14 -2.83
CA GLN A 240 -15.11 -18.34 -3.63
C GLN A 240 -15.54 -18.12 -5.07
N LEU A 241 -16.66 -17.40 -5.27
CA LEU A 241 -17.20 -17.09 -6.58
C LEU A 241 -16.27 -16.18 -7.39
N ARG A 242 -15.55 -15.25 -6.74
CA ARG A 242 -14.59 -14.34 -7.40
C ARG A 242 -13.49 -15.05 -8.20
N ASN A 243 -13.16 -16.29 -7.84
CA ASN A 243 -12.09 -17.04 -8.49
C ASN A 243 -12.55 -17.80 -9.75
N ASN A 244 -13.85 -17.83 -10.05
CA ASN A 244 -14.40 -18.62 -11.16
C ASN A 244 -14.26 -17.94 -12.54
N TYR A 245 -13.72 -16.72 -12.58
CA TYR A 245 -13.69 -15.87 -13.78
C TYR A 245 -12.28 -15.55 -14.28
N LEU A 246 -11.25 -16.01 -13.57
CA LEU A 246 -9.82 -15.96 -13.97
C LEU A 246 -9.44 -17.27 -14.66
#